data_AF-A0A1R0H6A0-F1
#
_entry.id   AF-A0A1R0H6A0-F1
#
_cell.length_a   1.000
_cell.length_b   1.000
_cell.length_c   1.000
_cell.angle_alpha   90.00
_cell.angle_beta   90.00
_cell.angle_gamma   90.00
#
_symmetry.space_group_name_H-M   'P 1'
#
loop_
_entity.id
_entity.type
_entity.pdbx_description
1 polymer ?
#
loop_
_entity_poly.entity_id
_entity_poly.type
_entity_poly.pdbx_seq_one_letter_code
_entity_poly.pdbx_strand_id
1 'polypeptide(L)'
;MVYVLEDVQTSYDYDEDFYPNDINQHINNLLHRIPKGAVDSDSANSLSELTETPISSSHLIISSESLTRRRQSHESVAAAVSPSLLLAEIKRFEKELVDIKIRSLFYLIITHFIFFLTSTGINYAFEYGMWSFSDSFWFSFVTFTTLGYGKTVPNNQVTMAFFGLFVVLGVSIFSSVVVLAIDLIVMFTKKKIDRFLYKIR
;
A
#
# COMPACT_ATOMS: atom_id res chain seq x y z
N MET A 1 19.05 -5.30 -46.06
CA MET A 1 20.05 -5.65 -45.03
C MET A 1 19.30 -6.25 -43.85
N VAL A 2 19.79 -7.36 -43.31
CA VAL A 2 19.21 -8.06 -42.17
C VAL A 2 20.08 -7.78 -40.94
N TYR A 3 19.47 -7.52 -39.79
CA TYR A 3 20.12 -7.57 -38.47
C TYR A 3 19.28 -8.43 -37.52
N VAL A 4 19.99 -9.19 -36.67
CA VAL A 4 19.59 -10.46 -36.01
C VAL A 4 20.60 -10.71 -34.87
N LEU A 5 20.27 -11.08 -33.62
CA LEU A 5 18.97 -11.04 -32.92
C LEU A 5 18.94 -9.84 -31.93
N GLU A 6 18.83 -9.88 -30.60
CA GLU A 6 18.79 -10.93 -29.55
C GLU A 6 17.51 -10.82 -28.70
N ASP A 7 16.94 -11.96 -28.34
CA ASP A 7 15.78 -12.06 -27.45
C ASP A 7 16.13 -11.72 -26.00
N VAL A 8 15.27 -10.91 -25.36
CA VAL A 8 15.19 -10.83 -23.89
C VAL A 8 13.81 -11.32 -23.47
N GLN A 9 13.63 -12.65 -23.47
CA GLN A 9 12.54 -13.28 -22.76
C GLN A 9 12.85 -13.28 -21.26
N THR A 10 12.25 -12.37 -20.51
CA THR A 10 12.21 -12.47 -19.04
C THR A 10 11.28 -13.61 -18.64
N SER A 11 11.85 -14.79 -18.42
CA SER A 11 11.18 -15.89 -17.74
C SER A 11 10.93 -15.52 -16.27
N TYR A 12 9.66 -15.42 -15.88
CA TYR A 12 9.29 -15.45 -14.47
C TYR A 12 9.38 -16.89 -13.98
N ASP A 13 10.49 -17.20 -13.31
CA ASP A 13 10.67 -18.49 -12.64
C ASP A 13 9.83 -18.51 -11.35
N TYR A 14 9.02 -19.54 -11.18
CA TYR A 14 8.26 -19.79 -9.96
C TYR A 14 9.01 -20.91 -9.22
N ASP A 15 9.75 -20.54 -8.17
CA ASP A 15 10.41 -21.49 -7.25
C ASP A 15 9.38 -22.29 -6.43
N GLU A 16 8.68 -23.23 -7.07
CA GLU A 16 7.98 -24.34 -6.41
C GLU A 16 8.97 -25.45 -6.06
N ASP A 17 9.81 -25.25 -5.03
CA ASP A 17 10.46 -26.36 -4.30
C ASP A 17 11.14 -25.90 -3.00
N PHE A 18 10.35 -25.72 -1.92
CA PHE A 18 10.88 -25.60 -0.56
C PHE A 18 10.37 -26.74 0.34
N TYR A 19 11.02 -27.89 0.24
CA TYR A 19 10.73 -29.08 1.06
C TYR A 19 11.25 -28.90 2.50
N PRO A 20 10.52 -29.39 3.54
CA PRO A 20 10.84 -29.11 4.95
C PRO A 20 12.17 -29.68 5.49
N ASN A 21 12.95 -30.40 4.67
CA ASN A 21 14.27 -30.89 5.06
C ASN A 21 15.38 -29.81 5.02
N ASP A 22 15.18 -28.74 4.25
CA ASP A 22 16.21 -27.70 4.06
C ASP A 22 16.49 -26.85 5.32
N ILE A 23 15.52 -26.73 6.24
CA ILE A 23 15.68 -25.90 7.45
C ILE A 23 16.86 -26.39 8.31
N ASN A 24 16.99 -27.71 8.48
CA ASN A 24 18.08 -28.30 9.27
C ASN A 24 19.44 -28.14 8.57
N GLN A 25 19.47 -28.20 7.24
CA GLN A 25 20.68 -27.99 6.46
C GLN A 25 21.10 -26.52 6.46
N HIS A 26 20.13 -25.59 6.38
CA HIS A 26 20.36 -24.16 6.52
C HIS A 26 20.90 -23.78 7.90
N ILE A 27 20.31 -24.32 8.99
CA ILE A 27 20.81 -24.09 10.37
C ILE A 27 22.24 -24.61 10.54
N ASN A 28 22.55 -25.82 10.05
CA ASN A 28 23.91 -26.37 10.14
C ASN A 28 24.93 -25.57 9.32
N ASN A 29 24.53 -25.05 8.15
CA ASN A 29 25.35 -24.15 7.34
C ASN A 29 25.57 -22.77 8.00
N LEU A 30 24.58 -22.25 8.74
CA LEU A 30 24.75 -21.04 9.55
C LEU A 30 25.70 -21.28 10.73
N LEU A 31 25.59 -22.41 11.43
CA LEU A 31 26.51 -22.78 12.51
C LEU A 31 27.96 -22.96 12.03
N HIS A 32 28.18 -23.45 10.81
CA HIS A 32 29.51 -23.52 10.19
C HIS A 32 30.06 -22.18 9.69
N ARG A 33 29.20 -21.16 9.54
CA ARG A 33 29.62 -19.78 9.20
C ARG A 33 30.00 -18.94 10.42
N ILE A 34 29.78 -19.43 11.65
CA ILE A 34 30.31 -18.78 12.85
C ILE A 34 31.83 -18.99 12.88
N PRO A 35 32.65 -17.92 12.81
CA PRO A 35 34.10 -18.05 12.78
C PRO A 35 34.60 -18.62 14.11
N LYS A 36 35.32 -19.76 14.05
CA LYS A 36 35.91 -20.47 15.21
C LYS A 36 37.09 -19.74 15.88
N GLY A 37 37.09 -18.42 15.82
CA GLY A 37 38.12 -17.52 16.36
C GLY A 37 37.60 -16.13 16.76
N ALA A 38 36.28 -15.90 16.78
CA ALA A 38 35.67 -14.68 17.32
C ALA A 38 35.24 -14.85 18.80
N VAL A 39 36.00 -15.66 19.54
CA VAL A 39 35.94 -15.72 21.01
C VAL A 39 37.26 -15.14 21.50
N ASP A 40 37.30 -13.81 21.65
CA ASP A 40 38.42 -13.15 22.30
C ASP A 40 38.51 -13.66 23.75
N SER A 41 39.71 -14.09 24.16
CA SER A 41 39.94 -14.59 25.52
C SER A 41 39.63 -13.56 26.61
N ASP A 42 39.64 -12.27 26.27
CA ASP A 42 39.28 -11.18 27.18
C ASP A 42 37.76 -10.94 27.25
N SER A 43 37.01 -11.34 26.21
CA SER A 43 35.54 -11.37 26.25
C SER A 43 35.02 -12.52 27.12
N ALA A 44 35.78 -13.62 27.22
CA ALA A 44 35.49 -14.70 28.18
C ALA A 44 35.69 -14.26 29.63
N ASN A 45 36.68 -13.39 29.91
CA ASN A 45 36.91 -12.87 31.26
C ASN A 45 35.90 -11.79 31.69
N SER A 46 35.44 -10.94 30.76
CA SER A 46 34.34 -10.01 31.05
C SER A 46 32.97 -10.68 31.12
N LEU A 47 32.80 -11.89 30.54
CA LEU A 47 31.65 -12.76 30.79
C LEU A 47 31.80 -13.58 32.10
N SER A 48 33.01 -13.96 32.52
CA SER A 48 33.20 -14.58 33.84
C SER A 48 33.07 -13.58 35.00
N GLU A 49 33.46 -12.32 34.81
CA GLU A 49 33.27 -11.25 35.81
C GLU A 49 31.79 -10.82 35.92
N LEU A 50 30.99 -11.02 34.87
CA LEU A 50 29.52 -10.99 34.97
C LEU A 50 28.90 -12.27 35.58
N THR A 51 29.70 -13.31 35.83
CA THR A 51 29.27 -14.57 36.46
C THR A 51 29.61 -14.63 37.96
N GLU A 52 30.22 -13.58 38.54
CA GLU A 52 30.42 -13.44 39.99
C GLU A 52 29.78 -12.17 40.60
N THR A 53 28.56 -11.83 40.15
CA THR A 53 27.58 -11.28 41.10
C THR A 53 26.47 -12.29 41.29
N PRO A 54 26.04 -12.58 42.54
CA PRO A 54 24.79 -13.29 42.76
C PRO A 54 23.68 -12.32 42.35
N ILE A 55 23.31 -12.32 41.07
CA ILE A 55 22.06 -11.72 40.58
C ILE A 55 20.97 -12.52 41.29
N SER A 56 20.57 -11.96 42.43
CA SER A 56 19.81 -12.67 43.46
C SER A 56 18.66 -13.42 42.81
N SER A 57 18.43 -14.68 43.17
CA SER A 57 17.40 -15.52 42.53
C SER A 57 16.02 -14.83 42.58
N SER A 58 15.81 -13.96 43.57
CA SER A 58 14.65 -13.07 43.63
C SER A 58 14.51 -12.18 42.40
N HIS A 59 15.56 -11.61 41.80
CA HIS A 59 15.45 -10.69 40.66
C HIS A 59 15.04 -11.39 39.35
N LEU A 60 15.50 -12.62 39.13
CA LEU A 60 15.04 -13.49 38.03
C LEU A 60 13.60 -13.97 38.26
N ILE A 61 13.27 -14.36 39.49
CA ILE A 61 11.91 -14.76 39.88
C ILE A 61 10.94 -13.57 39.73
N ILE A 62 11.27 -12.38 40.26
CA ILE A 62 10.51 -11.13 40.12
C ILE A 62 10.31 -10.78 38.64
N SER A 63 11.33 -10.95 37.79
CA SER A 63 11.18 -10.75 36.34
C SER A 63 10.14 -11.74 35.77
N SER A 64 10.26 -13.03 36.07
CA SER A 64 9.32 -14.07 35.60
C SER A 64 7.89 -13.89 36.13
N GLU A 65 7.71 -13.52 37.40
CA GLU A 65 6.43 -13.18 38.02
C GLU A 65 5.84 -11.90 37.44
N SER A 66 6.66 -10.89 37.15
CA SER A 66 6.18 -9.67 36.48
C SER A 66 5.70 -9.96 35.06
N LEU A 67 6.38 -10.85 34.33
CA LEU A 67 5.99 -11.27 32.99
C LEU A 67 4.74 -12.16 33.00
N THR A 68 4.60 -13.11 33.93
CA THR A 68 3.39 -13.93 34.05
C THR A 68 2.21 -13.11 34.57
N ARG A 69 2.39 -12.21 35.55
CA ARG A 69 1.35 -11.29 36.02
C ARG A 69 0.90 -10.33 34.91
N ARG A 70 1.82 -9.83 34.09
CA ARG A 70 1.51 -8.94 32.94
C ARG A 70 0.88 -9.69 31.77
N ARG A 71 1.23 -10.97 31.58
CA ARG A 71 0.55 -11.86 30.64
C ARG A 71 -0.88 -12.17 31.13
N GLN A 72 -1.06 -12.57 32.39
CA GLN A 72 -2.37 -12.79 32.98
C GLN A 72 -3.23 -11.52 32.99
N SER A 73 -2.66 -10.33 33.19
CA SER A 73 -3.45 -9.09 33.10
C SER A 73 -3.88 -8.80 31.67
N HIS A 74 -3.02 -8.99 30.66
CA HIS A 74 -3.43 -8.86 29.26
C HIS A 74 -4.44 -9.94 28.83
N GLU A 75 -4.27 -11.17 29.29
CA GLU A 75 -5.12 -12.32 28.96
C GLU A 75 -6.49 -12.24 29.66
N SER A 76 -6.54 -11.79 30.92
CA SER A 76 -7.80 -11.51 31.62
C SER A 76 -8.50 -10.24 31.13
N VAL A 77 -7.77 -9.21 30.71
CA VAL A 77 -8.38 -8.04 30.03
C VAL A 77 -8.93 -8.44 28.66
N ALA A 78 -8.19 -9.21 27.87
CA ALA A 78 -8.68 -9.72 26.58
C ALA A 78 -9.87 -10.69 26.73
N ALA A 79 -9.92 -11.49 27.80
CA ALA A 79 -11.04 -12.37 28.11
C ALA A 79 -12.25 -11.63 28.72
N ALA A 80 -12.03 -10.53 29.46
CA ALA A 80 -13.09 -9.69 30.02
C ALA A 80 -13.74 -8.78 28.96
N VAL A 81 -13.00 -8.38 27.93
CA VAL A 81 -13.56 -7.69 26.77
C VAL A 81 -14.39 -8.68 25.95
N SER A 82 -15.71 -8.62 26.11
CA SER A 82 -16.65 -9.45 25.35
C SER A 82 -16.41 -9.34 23.84
N PRO A 83 -16.26 -10.47 23.10
CA PRO A 83 -16.02 -10.46 21.66
C PRO A 83 -17.09 -9.70 20.84
N SER A 84 -18.33 -9.66 21.35
CA SER A 84 -19.43 -8.90 20.76
C SER A 84 -19.19 -7.38 20.78
N LEU A 85 -18.45 -6.85 21.76
CA LEU A 85 -18.15 -5.43 21.90
C LEU A 85 -17.11 -5.01 20.84
N LEU A 86 -16.03 -5.78 20.70
CA LEU A 86 -15.02 -5.57 19.64
C LEU A 86 -15.65 -5.66 18.24
N LEU A 87 -16.51 -6.65 17.99
CA LEU A 87 -17.21 -6.78 16.71
C LEU A 87 -18.18 -5.61 16.44
N ALA A 88 -18.80 -5.03 17.46
CA ALA A 88 -19.64 -3.85 17.32
C ALA A 88 -18.81 -2.60 16.98
N GLU A 89 -17.65 -2.44 17.63
CA GLU A 89 -16.72 -1.33 17.40
C GLU A 89 -16.06 -1.40 16.02
N ILE A 90 -15.61 -2.59 15.59
CA ILE A 90 -15.09 -2.83 14.22
C ILE A 90 -16.15 -2.46 13.16
N LYS A 91 -17.38 -2.96 13.30
CA LYS A 91 -18.48 -2.63 12.36
C LYS A 91 -18.84 -1.14 12.35
N ARG A 92 -18.66 -0.46 13.49
CA ARG A 92 -18.82 1.00 13.57
C ARG A 92 -17.73 1.71 12.77
N PHE A 93 -16.46 1.35 12.97
CA PHE A 93 -15.36 1.93 12.19
C PHE A 93 -15.47 1.65 10.70
N GLU A 94 -15.88 0.45 10.27
CA GLU A 94 -16.14 0.15 8.86
C GLU A 94 -17.19 1.09 8.26
N LYS A 95 -18.27 1.39 8.99
CA LYS A 95 -19.30 2.34 8.54
C LYS A 95 -18.73 3.76 8.44
N GLU A 96 -18.02 4.23 9.46
CA GLU A 96 -17.41 5.57 9.47
C GLU A 96 -16.38 5.71 8.31
N LEU A 97 -15.59 4.68 8.02
CA LEU A 97 -14.67 4.64 6.89
C LEU A 97 -15.39 4.70 5.53
N VAL A 98 -16.50 3.99 5.36
CA VAL A 98 -17.33 4.08 4.14
C VAL A 98 -17.91 5.48 3.98
N ASP A 99 -18.46 6.07 5.06
CA ASP A 99 -19.02 7.42 5.03
C ASP A 99 -17.93 8.48 4.77
N ILE A 100 -16.70 8.28 5.25
CA ILE A 100 -15.53 9.11 4.90
C ILE A 100 -15.16 8.95 3.41
N LYS A 101 -15.03 7.72 2.90
CA LYS A 101 -14.67 7.46 1.49
C LYS A 101 -15.70 8.01 0.51
N ILE A 102 -17.00 7.88 0.80
CA ILE A 102 -18.08 8.45 -0.03
C ILE A 102 -18.02 9.98 -0.07
N ARG A 103 -17.83 10.64 1.09
CA ARG A 103 -17.67 12.10 1.15
C ARG A 103 -16.41 12.56 0.41
N SER A 104 -15.29 11.90 0.62
CA SER A 104 -14.02 12.18 -0.07
C SER A 104 -14.18 12.06 -1.58
N LEU A 105 -14.78 10.96 -2.08
CA LEU A 105 -15.06 10.74 -3.49
C LEU A 105 -15.96 11.84 -4.08
N PHE A 106 -16.99 12.28 -3.36
CA PHE A 106 -17.87 13.38 -3.80
C PHE A 106 -17.10 14.72 -3.95
N TYR A 107 -16.29 15.10 -2.96
CA TYR A 107 -15.43 16.30 -3.07
C TYR A 107 -14.40 16.17 -4.20
N LEU A 108 -13.83 14.99 -4.40
CA LEU A 108 -12.82 14.75 -5.43
C LEU A 108 -13.44 14.81 -6.83
N ILE A 109 -14.63 14.24 -7.03
CA ILE A 109 -15.41 14.37 -8.28
C ILE A 109 -15.74 15.84 -8.58
N ILE A 110 -16.20 16.61 -7.59
CA ILE A 110 -16.51 18.04 -7.79
C ILE A 110 -15.25 18.83 -8.18
N THR A 111 -14.16 18.67 -7.42
CA THR A 111 -12.88 19.34 -7.71
C THR A 111 -12.33 18.94 -9.08
N HIS A 112 -12.42 17.66 -9.44
CA HIS A 112 -12.00 17.18 -10.76
C HIS A 112 -12.86 17.76 -11.89
N PHE A 113 -14.18 17.83 -11.72
CA PHE A 113 -15.09 18.42 -12.71
C PHE A 113 -14.84 19.92 -12.90
N ILE A 114 -14.62 20.66 -11.82
CA ILE A 114 -14.24 22.08 -11.87
C ILE A 114 -12.90 22.23 -12.60
N PHE A 115 -11.87 21.48 -12.19
CA PHE A 115 -10.54 21.50 -12.82
C PHE A 115 -10.61 21.17 -14.32
N PHE A 116 -11.45 20.19 -14.71
CA PHE A 116 -11.69 19.82 -16.09
C PHE A 116 -12.36 20.92 -16.92
N LEU A 117 -13.37 21.61 -16.38
CA LEU A 117 -13.99 22.76 -17.05
C LEU A 117 -13.02 23.95 -17.15
N THR A 118 -12.27 24.24 -16.09
CA THR A 118 -11.24 25.29 -16.11
C THR A 118 -10.14 24.97 -17.13
N SER A 119 -9.64 23.73 -17.17
CA SER A 119 -8.66 23.29 -18.16
C SER A 119 -9.20 23.39 -19.58
N THR A 120 -10.46 22.99 -19.82
CA THR A 120 -11.12 23.13 -21.12
C THR A 120 -11.19 24.58 -21.57
N GLY A 121 -11.55 25.51 -20.68
CA GLY A 121 -11.59 26.94 -20.97
C GLY A 121 -10.20 27.55 -21.23
N ILE A 122 -9.19 27.10 -20.47
CA ILE A 122 -7.78 27.48 -20.69
C ILE A 122 -7.30 26.99 -22.06
N ASN A 123 -7.51 25.72 -22.39
CA ASN A 123 -7.11 25.12 -23.66
C ASN A 123 -7.75 25.86 -24.85
N TYR A 124 -9.04 26.18 -24.76
CA TYR A 124 -9.77 26.96 -25.77
C TYR A 124 -9.24 28.40 -25.92
N ALA A 125 -8.79 29.04 -24.84
CA ALA A 125 -8.20 30.37 -24.88
C ALA A 125 -6.78 30.38 -25.48
N PHE A 126 -5.98 29.35 -25.22
CA PHE A 126 -4.62 29.23 -25.77
C PHE A 126 -4.59 28.85 -27.26
N GLU A 127 -5.53 28.02 -27.72
CA GLU A 127 -5.67 27.63 -29.14
C GLU A 127 -6.86 28.35 -29.82
N TYR A 128 -7.14 29.59 -29.39
CA TYR A 128 -8.26 30.40 -29.89
C TYR A 128 -8.18 30.62 -31.40
N GLY A 129 -9.27 30.33 -32.11
CA GLY A 129 -9.35 30.39 -33.58
C GLY A 129 -8.81 29.14 -34.29
N MET A 130 -8.05 28.27 -33.62
CA MET A 130 -7.60 26.97 -34.15
C MET A 130 -8.53 25.84 -33.70
N TRP A 131 -8.97 25.85 -32.44
CA TRP A 131 -9.80 24.81 -31.84
C TRP A 131 -11.22 25.31 -31.55
N SER A 132 -12.23 24.47 -31.73
CA SER A 132 -13.54 24.73 -31.14
C SER A 132 -13.53 24.44 -29.63
N PHE A 133 -14.54 24.93 -28.91
CA PHE A 133 -14.75 24.55 -27.51
C PHE A 133 -14.90 23.03 -27.36
N SER A 134 -15.56 22.36 -28.31
CA SER A 134 -15.72 20.90 -28.33
C SER A 134 -14.40 20.16 -28.52
N ASP A 135 -13.48 20.67 -29.36
CA ASP A 135 -12.15 20.08 -29.53
C ASP A 135 -11.31 20.24 -28.26
N SER A 136 -11.44 21.39 -27.58
CA SER A 136 -10.76 21.70 -26.31
C SER A 136 -11.28 20.82 -25.16
N PHE A 137 -12.59 20.57 -25.13
CA PHE A 137 -13.22 19.62 -24.21
C PHE A 137 -12.73 18.19 -24.48
N TRP A 138 -12.73 17.78 -25.75
CA TRP A 138 -12.31 16.44 -26.17
C TRP A 138 -10.83 16.20 -25.84
N PHE A 139 -9.95 17.16 -26.13
CA PHE A 139 -8.54 17.12 -25.76
C PHE A 139 -8.35 16.94 -24.25
N SER A 140 -9.02 17.75 -23.44
CA SER A 140 -8.96 17.65 -21.98
C SER A 140 -9.45 16.27 -21.49
N PHE A 141 -10.52 15.75 -22.09
CA PHE A 141 -11.11 14.45 -21.74
C PHE A 141 -10.15 13.29 -22.04
N VAL A 142 -9.69 13.16 -23.30
CA VAL A 142 -8.81 12.04 -23.70
C VAL A 142 -7.46 12.09 -23.00
N THR A 143 -7.02 13.27 -22.56
CA THR A 143 -5.73 13.43 -21.89
C THR A 143 -5.83 13.09 -20.40
N PHE A 144 -6.85 13.56 -19.68
CA PHE A 144 -7.01 13.23 -18.25
C PHE A 144 -7.44 11.78 -18.01
N THR A 145 -8.21 11.20 -18.94
CA THR A 145 -8.54 9.76 -18.94
C THR A 145 -7.40 8.89 -19.47
N THR A 146 -6.26 9.47 -19.86
CA THR A 146 -5.08 8.79 -20.44
C THR A 146 -5.34 8.00 -21.73
N LEU A 147 -6.47 8.22 -22.41
CA LEU A 147 -6.81 7.60 -23.70
C LEU A 147 -5.90 8.07 -24.84
N GLY A 148 -5.44 9.33 -24.81
CA GLY A 148 -4.30 9.80 -25.59
C GLY A 148 -4.42 9.73 -27.12
N TYR A 149 -5.63 9.72 -27.71
CA TYR A 149 -5.84 9.51 -29.16
C TYR A 149 -5.13 10.49 -30.11
N GLY A 150 -4.57 11.61 -29.62
CA GLY A 150 -3.70 12.49 -30.42
C GLY A 150 -4.34 13.27 -31.58
N LYS A 151 -5.68 13.21 -31.75
CA LYS A 151 -6.40 13.90 -32.84
C LYS A 151 -6.17 15.42 -32.84
N THR A 152 -6.08 16.01 -31.66
CA THR A 152 -5.85 17.45 -31.46
C THR A 152 -4.63 17.62 -30.57
N VAL A 153 -3.62 18.36 -31.04
CA VAL A 153 -2.37 18.62 -30.30
C VAL A 153 -1.99 20.11 -30.43
N PRO A 154 -1.42 20.74 -29.39
CA PRO A 154 -1.07 22.16 -29.43
C PRO A 154 0.04 22.40 -30.46
N ASN A 155 -0.06 23.49 -31.22
CA ASN A 155 0.93 23.77 -32.28
C ASN A 155 2.18 24.48 -31.75
N ASN A 156 2.08 25.15 -30.60
CA ASN A 156 3.17 25.93 -30.02
C ASN A 156 3.89 25.16 -28.90
N GLN A 157 5.22 25.05 -29.00
CA GLN A 157 6.08 24.38 -28.02
C GLN A 157 5.91 24.92 -26.59
N VAL A 158 5.70 26.23 -26.42
CA VAL A 158 5.49 26.86 -25.11
C VAL A 158 4.16 26.41 -24.49
N THR A 159 3.09 26.41 -25.29
CA THR A 159 1.77 25.92 -24.90
C THR A 159 1.82 24.43 -24.54
N MET A 160 2.58 23.64 -25.32
CA MET A 160 2.78 22.21 -25.10
C MET A 160 3.44 21.92 -23.73
N ALA A 161 4.48 22.68 -23.36
CA ALA A 161 5.15 22.55 -22.07
C ALA A 161 4.23 22.94 -20.90
N PHE A 162 3.45 24.02 -21.05
CA PHE A 162 2.46 24.46 -20.07
C PHE A 162 1.34 23.42 -19.87
N PHE A 163 0.82 22.84 -20.96
CA PHE A 163 -0.18 21.78 -20.90
C PHE A 163 0.37 20.52 -20.24
N GLY A 164 1.63 20.14 -20.49
CA GLY A 164 2.27 19.00 -19.84
C GLY A 164 2.18 19.04 -18.30
N LEU A 165 2.43 20.21 -17.70
CA LEU A 165 2.28 20.41 -16.25
C LEU A 165 0.82 20.26 -15.77
N PHE A 166 -0.13 20.85 -16.50
CA PHE A 166 -1.56 20.72 -16.20
C PHE A 166 -2.07 19.28 -16.33
N VAL A 167 -1.55 18.52 -17.29
CA VAL A 167 -1.89 17.11 -17.51
C VAL A 167 -1.44 16.23 -16.36
N VAL A 168 -0.22 16.43 -15.83
CA VAL A 168 0.26 15.68 -14.65
C VAL A 168 -0.69 15.87 -13.46
N LEU A 169 -1.14 17.11 -13.21
CA LEU A 169 -2.11 17.40 -12.15
C LEU A 169 -3.48 16.78 -12.43
N GLY A 170 -4.00 16.92 -13.65
CA GLY A 170 -5.29 16.37 -14.06
C GLY A 170 -5.37 14.84 -13.94
N VAL A 171 -4.32 14.14 -14.40
CA VAL A 171 -4.20 12.68 -14.32
C VAL A 171 -4.01 12.23 -12.87
N SER A 172 -3.27 12.98 -12.04
CA SER A 172 -3.11 12.66 -10.60
C SER A 172 -4.45 12.71 -9.85
N ILE A 173 -5.27 13.73 -10.13
CA ILE A 173 -6.62 13.85 -9.56
C ILE A 173 -7.53 12.75 -10.12
N PHE A 174 -7.52 12.50 -11.43
CA PHE A 174 -8.33 11.44 -12.05
C PHE A 174 -8.00 10.06 -11.48
N SER A 175 -6.71 9.72 -11.37
CA SER A 175 -6.23 8.49 -10.74
C SER A 175 -6.76 8.33 -9.31
N SER A 176 -6.79 9.43 -8.53
CA SER A 176 -7.36 9.44 -7.18
C SER A 176 -8.88 9.18 -7.16
N VAL A 177 -9.65 9.65 -8.16
CA VAL A 177 -11.07 9.26 -8.33
C VAL A 177 -11.17 7.75 -8.54
N VAL A 178 -10.36 7.21 -9.47
CA VAL A 178 -10.41 5.79 -9.87
C VAL A 178 -10.06 4.88 -8.70
N VAL A 179 -9.01 5.17 -7.93
CA VAL A 179 -8.62 4.38 -6.74
C VAL A 179 -9.75 4.36 -5.70
N LEU A 180 -10.32 5.52 -5.34
CA LEU A 180 -11.41 5.59 -4.37
C LEU A 180 -12.70 4.91 -4.87
N ALA A 181 -12.98 4.96 -6.17
CA ALA A 181 -14.10 4.26 -6.78
C ALA A 181 -13.92 2.74 -6.74
N ILE A 182 -12.73 2.23 -7.06
CA ILE A 182 -12.40 0.79 -6.98
C ILE A 182 -12.53 0.31 -5.53
N ASP A 183 -11.95 1.04 -4.57
CA ASP A 183 -12.07 0.75 -3.14
C ASP A 183 -13.54 0.63 -2.69
N LEU A 184 -14.38 1.57 -3.14
CA LEU A 184 -15.80 1.58 -2.82
C LEU A 184 -16.54 0.39 -3.44
N ILE A 185 -16.23 0.03 -4.69
CA ILE A 185 -16.78 -1.14 -5.38
C ILE A 185 -16.37 -2.44 -4.66
N VAL A 186 -15.11 -2.57 -4.24
CA VAL A 186 -14.61 -3.74 -3.49
C VAL A 186 -15.32 -3.87 -2.14
N MET A 187 -15.50 -2.77 -1.40
CA MET A 187 -16.24 -2.78 -0.13
C MET A 187 -17.72 -3.18 -0.32
N PHE A 188 -18.40 -2.65 -1.34
CA PHE A 188 -19.78 -3.06 -1.65
C PHE A 188 -19.87 -4.54 -2.06
N THR A 189 -18.88 -5.03 -2.81
CA THR A 189 -18.82 -6.43 -3.26
C THR A 189 -18.63 -7.38 -2.08
N LYS A 190 -17.66 -7.13 -1.20
CA LYS A 190 -17.46 -7.89 0.06
C LYS A 190 -18.75 -7.93 0.90
N LYS A 191 -19.32 -6.76 1.21
CA LYS A 191 -20.55 -6.62 2.00
C LYS A 191 -21.78 -7.32 1.39
N LYS A 192 -21.82 -7.52 0.07
CA LYS A 192 -22.85 -8.30 -0.62
C LYS A 192 -22.60 -9.80 -0.49
N ILE A 193 -21.35 -10.24 -0.65
CA ILE A 193 -20.93 -11.64 -0.49
C ILE A 193 -21.15 -12.11 0.95
N ASP A 194 -20.70 -11.35 1.96
CA ASP A 194 -20.84 -11.72 3.37
C ASP A 194 -22.30 -11.90 3.78
N ARG A 195 -23.18 -11.01 3.30
CA ARG A 195 -24.63 -11.11 3.50
C ARG A 195 -25.24 -12.35 2.82
N PHE A 196 -24.72 -12.74 1.66
CA PHE A 196 -25.17 -13.92 0.94
C PHE A 196 -24.74 -15.21 1.64
N LEU A 197 -23.47 -15.29 2.05
CA LEU A 197 -22.93 -16.42 2.84
C LEU A 197 -23.65 -16.57 4.19
N TYR A 198 -23.94 -15.46 4.88
CA TYR A 198 -24.74 -15.48 6.12
C TYR A 198 -26.17 -16.00 5.92
N LYS A 199 -26.75 -15.90 4.72
CA LYS A 199 -28.11 -16.39 4.42
C LYS A 199 -28.15 -17.90 4.10
N ILE A 200 -27.00 -18.52 3.84
CA ILE A 200 -26.88 -19.93 3.44
C ILE A 200 -26.45 -20.83 4.61
N ARG A 201 -25.88 -20.25 5.67
CA ARG A 201 -25.58 -20.91 6.95
C ARG A 201 -26.75 -20.83 7.92
#